data_AF-A0ABD1CRH4-F1
#
_entry.id   AF-A0ABD1CRH4-F1
#
_cell.length_a   1.000
_cell.length_b   1.000
_cell.length_c   1.000
_cell.angle_alpha   90.00
_cell.angle_beta   90.00
_cell.angle_gamma   90.00
#
_symmetry.space_group_name_H-M   'P 1'
#
loop_
_entity.id
_entity.type
_entity.pdbx_description
1 polymer ?
#
loop_
_entity_poly.entity_id
_entity_poly.type
_entity_poly.pdbx_seq_one_letter_code
_entity_poly.pdbx_strand_id
1 'polypeptide(L)'
;MSSSARRSSEDNADAEDDFTRTVKEVDKLFGDYEKSENSPAVANSGTSGILAKSLLSVQHKNLNPQYEMKRMFGSKVVADQQNKRRNNRGAPRILKSTYLVNPKDNWPPVGKSGIYMNLVQAPEQPLGGSGAKTVEKNAAVESMDSDNIIKIINQHPYHVDSLIQLSELCKMSEDHAMASELIDHALFALESSFHTMFSLTQGNCRLDYRRQENRALFVTLFKHSQYLESRACSRTALEVAKLILTFDPVSDPLAIILIVDYYAIRAKQYEWLVQLYDEWEATNNLSQLPNMAYSYALALFHLKRTDAADRALQYALLMFPAVLRMLLDELSIQPDPRVIAHSYFGPATYDKATVALQQLTSMYVCRSKLVWRDAEILPWLERNVTAVLDRVDAKDEIVAEYTAKRNQRYMNPPRAILRHIVLSDFKEKVPLAQFIKKETEPVLMYDPLPPLDSINIYTRPAISPTTRTMINASPFSMFFQSLLPSFSLQQPGGAGVGQQLQQRNREAGEGPANAAVAAAAAAVAGAGAAAAAGDGAIAGLQAYTNSLNSIVDAMRDFLSDIRVLERPNDADVDDDDGSEDEDEQNNYLT
;
A
#
# COMPACT_ATOMS: atom_id res chain seq x y z
N MET A 1 35.09 49.96 -2.01
CA MET A 1 33.83 50.72 -1.90
C MET A 1 33.12 50.65 -3.24
N SER A 2 32.03 49.89 -3.35
CA SER A 2 30.93 50.19 -4.26
C SER A 2 29.73 49.35 -3.84
N SER A 3 28.57 49.98 -3.85
CA SER A 3 27.40 49.73 -3.02
C SER A 3 26.40 48.73 -3.62
N SER A 4 25.90 47.81 -2.80
CA SER A 4 24.65 47.08 -3.06
C SER A 4 23.46 48.04 -3.03
N ALA A 5 22.81 48.25 -4.18
CA ALA A 5 21.51 48.91 -4.26
C ALA A 5 20.42 47.97 -3.72
N ARG A 6 19.80 48.33 -2.60
CA ARG A 6 18.55 47.72 -2.12
C ARG A 6 17.40 48.31 -2.94
N ARG A 7 16.63 47.45 -3.64
CA ARG A 7 15.36 47.85 -4.27
C ARG A 7 14.34 48.21 -3.18
N SER A 8 13.66 49.35 -3.35
CA SER A 8 12.64 49.91 -2.46
C SER A 8 11.34 49.09 -2.55
N SER A 9 10.55 49.07 -1.49
CA SER A 9 9.24 48.42 -1.40
C SER A 9 8.18 49.00 -2.32
N GLU A 10 8.42 50.17 -2.91
CA GLU A 10 7.51 50.84 -3.85
C GLU A 10 7.47 50.16 -5.23
N ASP A 11 8.60 49.62 -5.72
CA ASP A 11 8.68 48.92 -7.02
C ASP A 11 7.85 47.61 -7.05
N ASN A 12 7.53 47.03 -5.89
CA ASN A 12 6.69 45.82 -5.81
C ASN A 12 5.20 46.13 -5.90
N ALA A 13 4.77 47.34 -5.53
CA ALA A 13 3.37 47.73 -5.59
C ALA A 13 2.92 48.00 -7.05
N ASP A 14 3.80 48.59 -7.85
CA ASP A 14 3.54 48.86 -9.27
C ASP A 14 3.48 47.57 -10.11
N ALA A 15 4.20 46.51 -9.70
CA ALA A 15 4.15 45.20 -10.36
C ALA A 15 2.85 44.41 -10.07
N GLU A 16 2.23 44.62 -8.90
CA GLU A 16 0.94 44.01 -8.55
C GLU A 16 -0.24 44.69 -9.28
N ASP A 17 -0.14 46.00 -9.54
CA ASP A 17 -1.18 46.75 -10.25
C ASP A 17 -1.19 46.45 -11.77
N ASP A 18 -0.04 46.17 -12.37
CA ASP A 18 0.08 45.76 -13.78
C ASP A 18 -0.44 44.31 -14.01
N PHE A 19 -0.22 43.43 -13.04
CA PHE A 19 -0.79 42.07 -13.06
C PHE A 19 -2.33 42.07 -12.92
N THR A 20 -2.88 42.91 -12.04
CA THR A 20 -4.34 43.00 -11.89
C THR A 20 -5.01 43.71 -13.07
N ARG A 21 -4.31 44.63 -13.74
CA ARG A 21 -4.77 45.26 -14.99
C ARG A 21 -4.83 44.24 -16.14
N THR A 22 -3.82 43.41 -16.30
CA THR A 22 -3.77 42.36 -17.33
C THR A 22 -4.83 41.28 -17.12
N VAL A 23 -5.12 40.88 -15.88
CA VAL A 23 -6.23 39.95 -15.56
C VAL A 23 -7.59 40.54 -15.92
N LYS A 24 -7.83 41.82 -15.62
CA LYS A 24 -9.08 42.51 -16.01
C LYS A 24 -9.23 42.68 -17.52
N GLU A 25 -8.13 42.81 -18.25
CA GLU A 25 -8.14 42.90 -19.71
C GLU A 25 -8.46 41.55 -20.36
N VAL A 26 -7.97 40.45 -19.77
CA VAL A 26 -8.32 39.07 -20.17
C VAL A 26 -9.81 38.77 -19.91
N ASP A 27 -10.36 39.17 -18.76
CA ASP A 27 -11.79 39.01 -18.48
C ASP A 27 -12.69 39.83 -19.44
N LYS A 28 -12.17 40.94 -19.98
CA LYS A 28 -12.86 41.76 -20.99
C LYS A 28 -12.81 41.16 -22.40
N LEU A 29 -11.79 40.34 -22.67
CA LEU A 29 -11.57 39.62 -23.94
C LEU A 29 -12.41 38.33 -24.02
N PHE A 30 -12.76 37.73 -22.87
CA PHE A 30 -13.65 36.58 -22.77
C PHE A 30 -15.00 37.01 -22.18
N GLY A 31 -15.82 37.63 -23.04
CA GLY A 31 -17.12 38.20 -22.67
C GLY A 31 -18.06 37.25 -21.90
N ASP A 32 -18.88 37.89 -21.07
CA ASP A 32 -19.85 37.33 -20.13
C ASP A 32 -20.68 36.17 -20.71
N TYR A 33 -20.52 34.97 -20.14
CA TYR A 33 -21.47 33.87 -20.34
C TYR A 33 -22.66 34.07 -19.40
N GLU A 34 -23.76 34.59 -19.96
CA GLU A 34 -25.02 34.79 -19.26
C GLU A 34 -25.63 33.48 -18.76
N LYS A 35 -26.14 33.53 -17.51
CA LYS A 35 -27.05 32.52 -16.94
C LYS A 35 -28.40 32.59 -17.64
N SER A 36 -28.85 31.49 -18.24
CA SER A 36 -30.24 31.31 -18.68
C SER A 36 -30.89 30.18 -17.89
N GLU A 37 -31.88 30.55 -17.06
CA GLU A 37 -32.89 29.65 -16.50
C GLU A 37 -34.09 29.57 -17.46
N ASN A 38 -34.36 28.41 -18.07
CA ASN A 38 -35.62 27.65 -17.98
C ASN A 38 -35.86 26.62 -19.12
N SER A 39 -36.09 25.36 -18.67
CA SER A 39 -36.94 24.26 -19.22
C SER A 39 -36.50 23.42 -20.44
N PRO A 40 -36.96 22.15 -20.61
CA PRO A 40 -37.64 21.22 -19.69
C PRO A 40 -36.91 19.85 -19.50
N ALA A 41 -37.45 19.01 -18.61
CA ALA A 41 -36.95 17.70 -18.23
C ALA A 41 -36.74 16.71 -19.41
N VAL A 42 -35.54 16.15 -19.50
CA VAL A 42 -35.25 14.91 -20.24
C VAL A 42 -34.42 13.98 -19.34
N ALA A 43 -34.80 12.72 -19.33
CA ALA A 43 -34.48 11.69 -18.35
C ALA A 43 -32.99 11.53 -17.97
N ASN A 44 -32.77 11.36 -16.66
CA ASN A 44 -31.53 10.99 -15.99
C ASN A 44 -30.98 9.63 -16.45
N SER A 45 -29.81 9.64 -17.09
CA SER A 45 -28.85 8.51 -17.01
C SER A 45 -27.38 8.93 -17.20
N GLY A 46 -27.07 10.23 -17.35
CA GLY A 46 -25.71 10.73 -17.64
C GLY A 46 -24.99 11.46 -16.50
N THR A 47 -25.69 11.79 -15.41
CA THR A 47 -25.18 12.65 -14.31
C THR A 47 -24.28 11.91 -13.32
N SER A 48 -24.49 10.61 -13.09
CA SER A 48 -23.66 9.83 -12.15
C SER A 48 -22.20 9.68 -12.60
N GLY A 49 -21.93 9.66 -13.91
CA GLY A 49 -20.57 9.48 -14.44
C GLY A 49 -19.67 10.73 -14.36
N ILE A 50 -20.26 11.93 -14.22
CA ILE A 50 -19.52 13.19 -14.10
C ILE A 50 -19.26 13.53 -12.62
N LEU A 51 -20.23 13.26 -11.75
CA LEU A 51 -20.10 13.48 -10.30
C LEU A 51 -19.12 12.47 -9.65
N ALA A 52 -19.18 11.19 -10.04
CA ALA A 52 -18.21 10.19 -9.56
C ALA A 52 -16.75 10.51 -9.96
N LYS A 53 -16.54 11.16 -11.11
CA LYS A 53 -15.22 11.67 -11.53
C LYS A 53 -14.74 12.84 -10.66
N SER A 54 -15.67 13.69 -10.20
CA SER A 54 -15.36 14.78 -9.28
C SER A 54 -14.97 14.26 -7.90
N LEU A 55 -15.65 13.23 -7.39
CA LEU A 55 -15.43 12.71 -6.05
C LEU A 55 -14.06 12.05 -5.86
N LEU A 56 -13.61 11.28 -6.87
CA LEU A 56 -12.30 10.63 -6.89
C LEU A 56 -11.19 11.52 -7.49
N SER A 57 -11.48 12.79 -7.78
CA SER A 57 -10.44 13.73 -8.23
C SER A 57 -9.37 13.90 -7.15
N VAL A 58 -8.11 13.78 -7.57
CA VAL A 58 -6.95 13.81 -6.68
C VAL A 58 -6.32 15.20 -6.75
N GLN A 59 -6.07 15.81 -5.58
CA GLN A 59 -5.47 17.13 -5.54
C GLN A 59 -3.95 17.06 -5.49
N HIS A 60 -3.27 17.52 -6.56
CA HIS A 60 -1.80 17.50 -6.67
C HIS A 60 -1.08 18.10 -5.43
N LYS A 61 -1.60 19.20 -4.88
CA LYS A 61 -1.01 19.86 -3.71
C LYS A 61 -0.95 18.97 -2.46
N ASN A 62 -1.89 18.04 -2.35
CA ASN A 62 -2.04 17.18 -1.19
C ASN A 62 -1.41 15.80 -1.38
N LEU A 63 -0.87 15.49 -2.57
CA LEU A 63 -0.12 14.25 -2.80
C LEU A 63 1.28 14.27 -2.20
N ASN A 64 1.86 15.46 -1.99
CA ASN A 64 3.19 15.58 -1.40
C ASN A 64 3.08 15.75 0.13
N PRO A 65 3.59 14.79 0.93
CA PRO A 65 3.48 14.82 2.39
C PRO A 65 4.15 16.03 3.03
N GLN A 66 5.14 16.63 2.37
CA GLN A 66 5.86 17.79 2.90
C GLN A 66 4.95 19.01 3.08
N TYR A 67 3.92 19.18 2.25
CA TYR A 67 3.00 20.31 2.42
C TYR A 67 2.15 20.14 3.68
N GLU A 68 1.70 18.92 3.95
CA GLU A 68 0.96 18.61 5.17
C GLU A 68 1.85 18.78 6.41
N MET A 69 3.09 18.29 6.36
CA MET A 69 4.07 18.48 7.44
C MET A 69 4.40 19.95 7.68
N LYS A 70 4.59 20.75 6.62
CA LYS A 70 4.80 22.21 6.73
C LYS A 70 3.59 22.92 7.33
N ARG A 71 2.38 22.46 7.03
CA ARG A 71 1.13 22.99 7.61
C ARG A 71 0.99 22.61 9.09
N MET A 72 1.36 21.39 9.49
CA MET A 72 1.24 20.92 10.87
C MET A 72 2.33 21.46 11.80
N PHE A 73 3.59 21.50 11.35
CA PHE A 73 4.75 21.81 12.19
C PHE A 73 5.43 23.14 11.85
N GLY A 74 4.96 23.84 10.81
CA GLY A 74 5.56 25.08 10.32
C GLY A 74 6.73 24.86 9.36
N SER A 75 6.99 25.87 8.52
CA SER A 75 7.99 25.78 7.45
C SER A 75 9.43 25.66 7.95
N LYS A 76 9.76 26.26 9.11
CA LYS A 76 11.12 26.26 9.67
C LYS A 76 11.60 24.87 10.10
N VAL A 77 10.75 24.10 10.78
CA VAL A 77 11.09 22.74 11.25
C VAL A 77 11.35 21.80 10.07
N VAL A 78 10.55 21.92 9.01
CA VAL A 78 10.71 21.12 7.80
C VAL A 78 11.92 21.59 6.98
N ALA A 79 12.17 22.90 6.91
CA ALA A 79 13.33 23.46 6.22
C ALA A 79 14.64 23.07 6.89
N ASP A 80 14.71 22.97 8.22
CA ASP A 80 15.90 22.49 8.94
C ASP A 80 16.18 21.00 8.65
N GLN A 81 15.14 20.18 8.51
CA GLN A 81 15.28 18.79 8.09
C GLN A 81 15.76 18.67 6.64
N GLN A 82 15.34 19.57 5.74
CA GLN A 82 15.82 19.66 4.36
C GLN A 82 17.23 20.26 4.25
N ASN A 83 17.57 21.26 5.07
CA ASN A 83 18.87 21.91 5.05
C ASN A 83 19.98 21.01 5.59
N LYS A 84 19.68 20.14 6.57
CA LYS A 84 20.60 19.06 6.98
C LYS A 84 20.93 18.10 5.81
N ARG A 85 20.04 17.96 4.82
CA ARG A 85 20.25 17.11 3.64
C ARG A 85 21.00 17.83 2.52
N ARG A 86 20.84 19.15 2.38
CA ARG A 86 21.45 20.00 1.35
C ARG A 86 22.97 20.22 1.46
N ASN A 87 23.62 19.77 2.53
CA ASN A 87 25.06 19.96 2.70
C ASN A 87 25.94 19.07 1.80
N ASN A 88 25.36 18.14 1.02
CA ASN A 88 26.09 17.38 0.01
C ASN A 88 26.05 18.09 -1.36
N ARG A 89 26.98 19.04 -1.56
CA ARG A 89 27.24 19.66 -2.87
C ARG A 89 28.03 18.67 -3.74
N GLY A 90 27.35 17.95 -4.64
CA GLY A 90 28.02 17.09 -5.63
C GLY A 90 27.15 16.05 -6.34
N ALA A 91 25.93 15.77 -5.85
CA ALA A 91 25.08 14.75 -6.46
C ALA A 91 24.43 15.24 -7.77
N PRO A 92 24.36 14.40 -8.83
CA PRO A 92 23.66 14.73 -10.07
C PRO A 92 22.19 15.01 -9.77
N ARG A 93 21.67 16.15 -10.27
CA ARG A 93 20.26 16.52 -10.06
C ARG A 93 19.36 15.52 -10.76
N ILE A 94 18.46 14.90 -10.00
CA ILE A 94 17.34 14.13 -10.55
C ILE A 94 16.41 15.14 -11.26
N LEU A 95 16.39 15.08 -12.60
CA LEU A 95 15.73 16.06 -13.47
C LEU A 95 14.20 15.90 -13.58
N LYS A 96 13.63 14.79 -13.06
CA LYS A 96 12.19 14.56 -13.08
C LYS A 96 11.56 15.04 -11.76
N SER A 97 10.70 16.05 -11.86
CA SER A 97 9.78 16.41 -10.79
C SER A 97 8.76 15.28 -10.61
N THR A 98 8.72 14.69 -9.42
CA THR A 98 7.77 13.66 -9.02
C THR A 98 6.71 14.25 -8.09
N TYR A 99 5.50 13.70 -8.13
CA TYR A 99 4.33 14.13 -7.38
C TYR A 99 4.10 13.31 -6.11
N LEU A 100 4.39 12.00 -6.14
CA LEU A 100 4.08 11.09 -5.03
C LEU A 100 5.23 11.04 -4.01
N VAL A 101 6.46 10.99 -4.50
CA VAL A 101 7.66 10.90 -3.66
C VAL A 101 8.59 12.05 -3.96
N ASN A 102 9.33 12.53 -2.95
CA ASN A 102 10.43 13.45 -3.18
C ASN A 102 11.72 12.64 -3.20
N PRO A 103 12.43 12.56 -4.34
CA PRO A 103 13.64 11.77 -4.43
C PRO A 103 14.70 12.35 -3.51
N LYS A 104 15.51 11.47 -2.95
CA LYS A 104 16.63 11.86 -2.09
C LYS A 104 17.91 11.95 -2.92
N ASP A 105 18.82 12.83 -2.49
CA ASP A 105 20.10 13.06 -3.15
C ASP A 105 21.02 11.83 -3.13
N ASN A 106 20.77 10.85 -2.24
CA ASN A 106 21.54 9.61 -2.12
C ASN A 106 21.00 8.46 -2.98
N TRP A 107 19.91 8.66 -3.72
CA TRP A 107 19.36 7.60 -4.56
C TRP A 107 20.10 7.51 -5.89
N PRO A 108 20.31 6.29 -6.42
CA PRO A 108 20.91 6.13 -7.74
C PRO A 108 20.07 6.87 -8.80
N PRO A 109 20.63 7.29 -9.94
CA PRO A 109 19.82 7.82 -11.02
C PRO A 109 18.91 6.72 -11.58
N VAL A 110 17.66 7.05 -11.90
CA VAL A 110 16.75 6.13 -12.59
C VAL A 110 17.23 5.96 -14.03
N GLY A 111 18.05 4.93 -14.25
CA GLY A 111 18.47 4.51 -15.57
C GLY A 111 17.37 3.73 -16.29
N LYS A 112 17.77 2.76 -17.14
CA LYS A 112 16.83 1.79 -17.72
C LYS A 112 16.39 0.81 -16.62
N SER A 113 15.36 1.17 -15.85
CA SER A 113 14.79 0.31 -14.80
C SER A 113 14.17 -0.98 -15.36
N GLY A 114 13.93 -1.04 -16.68
CA GLY A 114 13.22 -2.15 -17.33
C GLY A 114 11.70 -2.04 -17.17
N ILE A 115 11.22 -1.05 -16.40
CA ILE A 115 9.82 -0.77 -16.14
C ILE A 115 9.38 0.34 -17.09
N TYR A 116 8.30 0.09 -17.83
CA TYR A 116 7.66 1.09 -18.68
C TYR A 116 6.16 0.89 -18.66
N MET A 117 5.40 1.97 -18.84
CA MET A 117 3.95 1.94 -18.91
C MET A 117 3.47 2.18 -20.34
N ASN A 118 2.72 1.23 -20.89
CA ASN A 118 2.15 1.30 -22.24
C ASN A 118 0.64 1.49 -22.22
N LEU A 119 0.13 2.39 -23.06
CA LEU A 119 -1.30 2.56 -23.26
C LEU A 119 -1.90 1.36 -24.02
N VAL A 120 -2.98 0.79 -23.50
CA VAL A 120 -3.75 -0.30 -24.07
C VAL A 120 -5.15 0.25 -24.33
N GLN A 121 -5.59 0.09 -25.57
CA GLN A 121 -6.98 0.37 -25.92
C GLN A 121 -7.87 -0.65 -25.22
N ALA A 122 -8.89 -0.15 -24.50
CA ALA A 122 -9.89 -1.01 -23.90
C ALA A 122 -10.56 -1.87 -24.99
N PRO A 123 -10.85 -3.15 -24.74
CA PRO A 123 -11.72 -3.91 -25.63
C PRO A 123 -13.10 -3.19 -25.72
N GLU A 124 -13.56 -2.92 -26.95
CA GLU A 124 -14.83 -2.25 -27.32
C GLU A 124 -16.02 -2.71 -26.43
N GLN A 125 -16.91 -1.92 -25.79
CA GLN A 125 -17.53 -0.56 -25.89
C GLN A 125 -18.13 -0.14 -24.50
N PRO A 126 -18.77 1.05 -24.29
CA PRO A 126 -18.41 2.41 -24.62
C PRO A 126 -18.40 3.31 -23.35
N LEU A 127 -17.23 3.71 -22.84
CA LEU A 127 -16.94 5.07 -22.33
C LEU A 127 -15.46 5.08 -21.93
N GLY A 128 -14.68 5.85 -22.68
CA GLY A 128 -13.23 5.74 -22.78
C GLY A 128 -12.47 5.78 -21.44
N GLY A 129 -11.67 4.74 -21.24
CA GLY A 129 -10.57 4.71 -20.28
C GLY A 129 -9.44 3.90 -20.89
N SER A 130 -8.33 4.55 -21.20
CA SER A 130 -7.12 3.91 -21.70
C SER A 130 -6.40 3.18 -20.56
N GLY A 131 -6.29 1.85 -20.63
CA GLY A 131 -5.63 1.05 -19.61
C GLY A 131 -4.12 1.03 -19.81
N ALA A 132 -3.32 1.05 -18.75
CA ALA A 132 -1.87 0.99 -18.87
C ALA A 132 -1.32 -0.45 -18.62
N LYS A 133 -0.26 -0.84 -19.32
CA LYS A 133 0.54 -2.07 -19.09
C LYS A 133 1.89 -1.67 -18.54
N THR A 134 2.19 -2.04 -17.30
CA THR A 134 3.59 -2.10 -16.82
C THR A 134 4.18 -3.46 -17.20
N VAL A 135 5.49 -3.59 -17.44
CA VAL A 135 6.15 -4.90 -17.63
C VAL A 135 7.39 -4.96 -16.72
N GLU A 136 7.44 -5.96 -15.84
CA GLU A 136 8.51 -6.23 -14.87
C GLU A 136 8.94 -7.70 -14.90
N LYS A 137 10.16 -8.00 -15.35
CA LYS A 137 10.63 -9.38 -15.53
C LYS A 137 11.05 -10.03 -14.20
N ASN A 138 10.16 -10.77 -13.53
CA ASN A 138 10.41 -11.27 -12.16
C ASN A 138 10.36 -12.82 -12.08
N ALA A 139 11.48 -13.46 -11.71
CA ALA A 139 11.53 -14.91 -11.44
C ALA A 139 12.41 -15.31 -10.24
N ALA A 140 12.94 -14.36 -9.45
CA ALA A 140 13.98 -14.66 -8.46
C ALA A 140 13.63 -14.31 -6.99
N VAL A 141 12.48 -13.70 -6.70
CA VAL A 141 12.17 -13.17 -5.35
C VAL A 141 11.20 -14.05 -4.55
N GLU A 142 11.06 -15.32 -4.91
CA GLU A 142 10.16 -16.26 -4.21
C GLU A 142 10.80 -16.86 -2.95
N SER A 143 12.13 -16.80 -2.83
CA SER A 143 12.83 -17.18 -1.60
C SER A 143 12.90 -15.98 -0.65
N MET A 144 12.37 -16.11 0.57
CA MET A 144 12.47 -15.11 1.65
C MET A 144 13.88 -15.05 2.27
N ASP A 145 14.89 -15.37 1.46
CA ASP A 145 16.31 -15.33 1.82
C ASP A 145 16.80 -13.89 1.67
N SER A 146 17.13 -13.26 2.81
CA SER A 146 17.58 -11.87 2.88
C SER A 146 18.77 -11.63 1.96
N ASP A 147 19.71 -12.58 1.89
CA ASP A 147 20.93 -12.43 1.12
C ASP A 147 20.66 -12.44 -0.39
N ASN A 148 19.67 -13.21 -0.84
CA ASN A 148 19.26 -13.23 -2.23
C ASN A 148 18.55 -11.93 -2.63
N ILE A 149 17.64 -11.44 -1.78
CA ILE A 149 16.93 -10.17 -2.00
C ILE A 149 17.94 -9.03 -2.11
N ILE A 150 18.95 -9.01 -1.24
CA ILE A 150 20.01 -7.99 -1.24
C ILE A 150 20.86 -8.09 -2.52
N LYS A 151 21.27 -9.30 -2.92
CA LYS A 151 22.00 -9.49 -4.18
C LYS A 151 21.22 -8.94 -5.38
N ILE A 152 19.90 -9.16 -5.41
CA ILE A 152 19.02 -8.64 -6.46
C ILE A 152 18.99 -7.12 -6.44
N ILE A 153 18.82 -6.49 -5.26
CA ILE A 153 18.81 -5.02 -5.13
C ILE A 153 20.16 -4.42 -5.50
N ASN A 154 21.27 -5.08 -5.17
CA ASN A 154 22.61 -4.62 -5.54
C ASN A 154 22.82 -4.63 -7.06
N GLN A 155 22.26 -5.62 -7.77
CA GLN A 155 22.32 -5.70 -9.23
C GLN A 155 21.30 -4.79 -9.90
N HIS A 156 20.11 -4.66 -9.31
CA HIS A 156 18.96 -3.94 -9.81
C HIS A 156 18.33 -3.10 -8.69
N PRO A 157 18.84 -1.88 -8.43
CA PRO A 157 18.40 -1.03 -7.31
C PRO A 157 16.91 -0.64 -7.33
N TYR A 158 16.28 -0.75 -8.50
CA TYR A 158 14.89 -0.40 -8.75
C TYR A 158 13.96 -1.60 -8.94
N HIS A 159 14.35 -2.78 -8.45
CA HIS A 159 13.49 -3.96 -8.47
C HIS A 159 12.37 -3.84 -7.42
N VAL A 160 11.14 -3.57 -7.85
CA VAL A 160 10.02 -3.19 -6.98
C VAL A 160 9.64 -4.30 -5.99
N ASP A 161 9.47 -5.53 -6.45
CA ASP A 161 9.08 -6.64 -5.57
C ASP A 161 10.13 -6.92 -4.47
N SER A 162 11.43 -6.82 -4.81
CA SER A 162 12.51 -6.99 -3.82
C SER A 162 12.52 -5.85 -2.80
N LEU A 163 12.29 -4.60 -3.24
CA LEU A 163 12.17 -3.45 -2.35
C LEU A 163 10.97 -3.59 -1.39
N ILE A 164 9.83 -4.09 -1.86
CA ILE A 164 8.65 -4.35 -1.02
C ILE A 164 8.94 -5.43 0.02
N GLN A 165 9.59 -6.53 -0.37
CA GLN A 165 9.95 -7.60 0.57
C GLN A 165 10.98 -7.17 1.59
N LEU A 166 11.99 -6.44 1.16
CA LEU A 166 12.99 -5.89 2.07
C LEU A 166 12.37 -4.89 3.05
N SER A 167 11.42 -4.05 2.60
CA SER A 167 10.66 -3.17 3.48
C SER A 167 9.98 -3.96 4.60
N GLU A 168 9.43 -5.14 4.28
CA GLU A 168 8.81 -6.02 5.28
C GLU A 168 9.85 -6.57 6.26
N LEU A 169 11.03 -6.97 5.80
CA LEU A 169 12.13 -7.41 6.67
C LEU A 169 12.59 -6.28 7.61
N CYS A 170 12.79 -5.07 7.08
CA CYS A 170 13.14 -3.90 7.90
C CYS A 170 12.06 -3.60 8.95
N LYS A 171 10.78 -3.78 8.59
CA LYS A 171 9.66 -3.61 9.53
C LYS A 171 9.69 -4.66 10.65
N MET A 172 10.06 -5.91 10.34
CA MET A 172 10.24 -6.97 11.34
C MET A 172 11.44 -6.69 12.27
N SER A 173 12.49 -6.04 11.77
CA SER A 173 13.63 -5.57 12.56
C SER A 173 13.38 -4.25 13.30
N GLU A 174 12.12 -3.77 13.36
CA GLU A 174 11.71 -2.51 14.00
C GLU A 174 12.31 -1.22 13.38
N ASP A 175 13.00 -1.30 12.24
CA ASP A 175 13.45 -0.13 11.49
C ASP A 175 12.36 0.37 10.52
N HIS A 176 11.35 1.02 11.09
CA HIS A 176 10.25 1.61 10.32
C HIS A 176 10.68 2.75 9.41
N ALA A 177 11.77 3.45 9.72
CA ALA A 177 12.26 4.54 8.90
C ALA A 177 12.81 4.01 7.58
N MET A 178 13.71 3.03 7.64
CA MET A 178 14.26 2.36 6.46
C MET A 178 13.16 1.64 5.67
N ALA A 179 12.27 0.92 6.36
CA ALA A 179 11.16 0.22 5.73
C ALA A 179 10.28 1.17 4.88
N SER A 180 10.02 2.36 5.40
CA SER A 180 9.24 3.37 4.70
C SER A 180 10.02 3.99 3.53
N GLU A 181 11.32 4.21 3.67
CA GLU A 181 12.18 4.71 2.60
C GLU A 181 12.30 3.75 1.41
N LEU A 182 12.31 2.44 1.65
CA LEU A 182 12.31 1.42 0.60
C LEU A 182 11.03 1.44 -0.24
N ILE A 183 9.87 1.68 0.40
CA ILE A 183 8.61 1.86 -0.33
C ILE A 183 8.60 3.16 -1.12
N ASP A 184 9.12 4.25 -0.55
CA ASP A 184 9.29 5.52 -1.27
C ASP A 184 10.21 5.33 -2.49
N HIS A 185 11.26 4.50 -2.36
CA HIS A 185 12.19 4.16 -3.44
C HIS A 185 11.53 3.33 -4.55
N ALA A 186 10.72 2.33 -4.19
CA ALA A 186 9.92 1.54 -5.13
C ALA A 186 8.89 2.42 -5.88
N LEU A 187 8.22 3.32 -5.16
CA LEU A 187 7.22 4.21 -5.74
C LEU A 187 7.86 5.22 -6.70
N PHE A 188 9.05 5.70 -6.40
CA PHE A 188 9.83 6.56 -7.29
C PHE A 188 10.19 5.86 -8.62
N ALA A 189 10.54 4.57 -8.57
CA ALA A 189 10.80 3.75 -9.75
C ALA A 189 9.56 3.66 -10.66
N LEU A 190 8.41 3.36 -10.05
CA LEU A 190 7.13 3.23 -10.72
C LEU A 190 6.67 4.56 -11.33
N GLU A 191 6.73 5.65 -10.55
CA GLU A 191 6.34 6.98 -11.00
C GLU A 191 7.20 7.48 -12.18
N SER A 192 8.50 7.18 -12.13
CA SER A 192 9.42 7.53 -13.23
C SER A 192 9.10 6.82 -14.54
N SER A 193 8.37 5.70 -14.48
CA SER A 193 7.96 4.86 -15.61
C SER A 193 6.56 5.17 -16.16
N PHE A 194 5.84 6.14 -15.56
CA PHE A 194 4.50 6.50 -16.01
C PHE A 194 4.47 7.03 -17.44
N HIS A 195 3.45 6.61 -18.19
CA HIS A 195 3.19 7.11 -19.53
C HIS A 195 2.76 8.59 -19.46
N THR A 196 3.09 9.39 -20.47
CA THR A 196 2.76 10.84 -20.49
C THR A 196 1.26 11.13 -20.38
N MET A 197 0.43 10.22 -20.87
CA MET A 197 -1.04 10.29 -20.78
C MET A 197 -1.62 9.75 -19.46
N PHE A 198 -0.79 9.18 -18.59
CA PHE A 198 -1.23 8.67 -17.30
C PHE A 198 -1.26 9.81 -16.28
N SER A 199 -2.42 10.46 -16.14
CA SER A 199 -2.60 11.62 -15.25
C SER A 199 -3.18 11.23 -13.90
N LEU A 200 -2.38 11.37 -12.84
CA LEU A 200 -2.78 11.03 -11.47
C LEU A 200 -3.98 11.83 -10.94
N THR A 201 -4.33 12.97 -11.55
CA THR A 201 -5.31 13.92 -10.98
C THR A 201 -6.61 14.04 -11.74
N GLN A 202 -6.66 13.57 -12.97
CA GLN A 202 -7.85 13.67 -13.83
C GLN A 202 -8.92 12.62 -13.52
N GLY A 203 -8.67 11.66 -12.63
CA GLY A 203 -9.66 10.63 -12.27
C GLY A 203 -9.93 9.60 -13.38
N ASN A 204 -9.14 9.60 -14.46
CA ASN A 204 -9.30 8.76 -15.65
C ASN A 204 -8.26 7.64 -15.77
N CYS A 205 -7.30 7.55 -14.83
CA CYS A 205 -6.35 6.45 -14.78
C CYS A 205 -7.07 5.14 -14.50
N ARG A 206 -7.02 4.19 -15.44
CA ARG A 206 -7.52 2.83 -15.24
C ARG A 206 -6.38 1.85 -15.32
N LEU A 207 -6.33 0.91 -14.39
CA LEU A 207 -5.29 -0.11 -14.31
C LEU A 207 -5.90 -1.44 -13.89
N ASP A 208 -5.75 -2.45 -14.74
CA ASP A 208 -6.30 -3.78 -14.49
C ASP A 208 -5.41 -4.56 -13.50
N TYR A 209 -5.98 -4.93 -12.35
CA TYR A 209 -5.29 -5.68 -11.29
C TYR A 209 -5.10 -7.18 -11.62
N ARG A 210 -5.84 -7.71 -12.60
CA ARG A 210 -5.69 -9.10 -13.05
C ARG A 210 -4.30 -9.36 -13.63
N ARG A 211 -3.69 -8.35 -14.23
CA ARG A 211 -2.31 -8.38 -14.74
C ARG A 211 -1.32 -8.32 -13.58
N GLN A 212 -0.43 -9.30 -13.49
CA GLN A 212 0.56 -9.38 -12.40
C GLN A 212 1.41 -8.10 -12.32
N GLU A 213 1.81 -7.58 -13.48
CA GLU A 213 2.70 -6.41 -13.59
C GLU A 213 2.15 -5.13 -12.97
N ASN A 214 0.82 -5.00 -12.98
CA ASN A 214 0.15 -3.81 -12.46
C ASN A 214 0.02 -3.84 -10.94
N ARG A 215 0.05 -5.04 -10.32
CA ARG A 215 -0.22 -5.23 -8.88
C ARG A 215 0.81 -4.54 -8.00
N ALA A 216 2.06 -4.50 -8.45
CA ALA A 216 3.16 -3.84 -7.75
C ALA A 216 2.83 -2.37 -7.43
N LEU A 217 2.20 -1.63 -8.36
CA LEU A 217 1.78 -0.25 -8.11
C LEU A 217 0.68 -0.15 -7.06
N PHE A 218 -0.34 -1.02 -7.11
CA PHE A 218 -1.41 -1.06 -6.12
C PHE A 218 -0.86 -1.34 -4.71
N VAL A 219 -0.01 -2.37 -4.58
CA VAL A 219 0.59 -2.78 -3.30
C VAL A 219 1.53 -1.70 -2.75
N THR A 220 2.36 -1.09 -3.62
CA THR A 220 3.28 -0.03 -3.22
C THR A 220 2.53 1.21 -2.72
N LEU A 221 1.48 1.65 -3.44
CA LEU A 221 0.65 2.77 -3.00
C LEU A 221 -0.10 2.47 -1.70
N PHE A 222 -0.61 1.25 -1.53
CA PHE A 222 -1.24 0.82 -0.29
C PHE A 222 -0.27 0.93 0.89
N LYS A 223 0.92 0.32 0.78
CA LYS A 223 1.95 0.38 1.84
C LYS A 223 2.42 1.82 2.09
N HIS A 224 2.57 2.62 1.04
CA HIS A 224 2.91 4.03 1.17
C HIS A 224 1.83 4.79 1.99
N SER A 225 0.55 4.55 1.72
CA SER A 225 -0.55 5.17 2.49
C SER A 225 -0.54 4.79 3.99
N GLN A 226 -0.12 3.57 4.33
CA GLN A 226 0.06 3.15 5.73
C GLN A 226 1.22 3.89 6.41
N TYR A 227 2.35 4.05 5.72
CA TYR A 227 3.47 4.82 6.27
C TYR A 227 3.17 6.32 6.38
N LEU A 228 2.30 6.86 5.51
CA LEU A 228 1.81 8.23 5.65
C LEU A 228 0.91 8.39 6.88
N GLU A 229 0.07 7.40 7.15
CA GLU A 229 -0.79 7.36 8.34
C GLU A 229 0.02 7.36 9.64
N SER A 230 1.08 6.54 9.72
CA SER A 230 1.95 6.51 10.90
C SER A 230 2.72 7.81 11.13
N ARG A 231 3.00 8.58 10.06
CA ARG A 231 3.56 9.95 10.10
C ARG A 231 2.49 11.04 10.35
N ALA A 232 1.25 10.65 10.63
CA ALA A 232 0.09 11.53 10.79
C ALA A 232 -0.27 12.39 9.56
N CYS A 233 0.23 12.06 8.37
CA CYS A 233 -0.11 12.73 7.10
C CYS A 233 -1.41 12.17 6.52
N SER A 234 -2.51 12.37 7.26
CA SER A 234 -3.80 11.72 6.97
C SER A 234 -4.47 12.29 5.71
N ARG A 235 -4.25 13.57 5.38
CA ARG A 235 -4.77 14.16 4.14
C ARG A 235 -4.07 13.56 2.93
N THR A 236 -2.75 13.40 3.00
CA THR A 236 -1.98 12.79 1.90
C THR A 236 -2.37 11.33 1.71
N ALA A 237 -2.53 10.57 2.80
CA ALA A 237 -3.01 9.19 2.76
C ALA A 237 -4.40 9.07 2.10
N LEU A 238 -5.31 10.01 2.37
CA LEU A 238 -6.63 10.05 1.73
C LEU A 238 -6.53 10.23 0.21
N GLU A 239 -5.68 11.13 -0.27
CA GLU A 239 -5.51 11.38 -1.70
C GLU A 239 -4.89 10.16 -2.41
N VAL A 240 -3.95 9.47 -1.76
CA VAL A 240 -3.40 8.20 -2.24
C VAL A 240 -4.50 7.13 -2.30
N ALA A 241 -5.37 7.03 -1.30
CA ALA A 241 -6.50 6.09 -1.31
C ALA A 241 -7.48 6.38 -2.47
N LYS A 242 -7.79 7.65 -2.73
CA LYS A 242 -8.61 8.07 -3.90
C LYS A 242 -7.95 7.68 -5.22
N LEU A 243 -6.63 7.85 -5.32
CA LEU A 243 -5.86 7.44 -6.50
C LEU A 243 -5.97 5.93 -6.75
N ILE A 244 -5.81 5.11 -5.71
CA ILE A 244 -5.95 3.65 -5.85
C ILE A 244 -7.37 3.27 -6.30
N LEU A 245 -8.40 3.88 -5.69
CA LEU A 245 -9.80 3.68 -6.08
C LEU A 245 -10.07 4.12 -7.53
N THR A 246 -9.34 5.11 -8.04
CA THR A 246 -9.49 5.56 -9.42
C THR A 246 -9.07 4.49 -10.43
N PHE A 247 -8.09 3.65 -10.09
CA PHE A 247 -7.57 2.63 -10.99
C PHE A 247 -8.61 1.57 -11.35
N ASP A 248 -9.40 1.13 -10.37
CA ASP A 248 -10.54 0.24 -10.55
C ASP A 248 -11.63 0.54 -9.50
N PRO A 249 -12.54 1.50 -9.80
CA PRO A 249 -13.56 1.93 -8.86
C PRO A 249 -14.69 0.90 -8.68
N VAL A 250 -14.79 -0.10 -9.56
CA VAL A 250 -15.89 -1.08 -9.54
C VAL A 250 -15.47 -2.32 -8.77
N SER A 251 -14.27 -2.86 -9.02
CA SER A 251 -13.86 -4.10 -8.37
C SER A 251 -13.15 -3.89 -7.03
N ASP A 252 -12.53 -2.72 -6.82
CA ASP A 252 -11.71 -2.37 -5.65
C ASP A 252 -10.86 -3.56 -5.16
N PRO A 253 -9.82 -3.97 -5.91
CA PRO A 253 -9.13 -5.24 -5.69
C PRO A 253 -8.38 -5.33 -4.36
N LEU A 254 -8.06 -4.18 -3.74
CA LEU A 254 -7.43 -4.10 -2.42
C LEU A 254 -8.41 -3.73 -1.30
N ALA A 255 -9.70 -3.63 -1.60
CA ALA A 255 -10.75 -3.19 -0.69
C ALA A 255 -10.38 -1.88 0.05
N ILE A 256 -9.88 -0.88 -0.68
CA ILE A 256 -9.52 0.45 -0.16
C ILE A 256 -10.74 1.12 0.50
N ILE A 257 -11.95 0.76 0.08
CA ILE A 257 -13.18 1.19 0.73
C ILE A 257 -13.23 0.88 2.24
N LEU A 258 -12.44 -0.08 2.73
CA LEU A 258 -12.37 -0.45 4.15
C LEU A 258 -11.46 0.46 4.99
N ILE A 259 -10.70 1.37 4.37
CA ILE A 259 -9.76 2.27 5.06
C ILE A 259 -9.97 3.75 4.74
N VAL A 260 -10.59 4.05 3.59
CA VAL A 260 -10.76 5.43 3.11
C VAL A 260 -11.57 6.31 4.06
N ASP A 261 -12.52 5.72 4.79
CA ASP A 261 -13.33 6.39 5.81
C ASP A 261 -12.48 6.90 6.99
N TYR A 262 -11.56 6.06 7.47
CA TYR A 262 -10.65 6.43 8.55
C TYR A 262 -9.73 7.58 8.13
N TYR A 263 -9.17 7.53 6.92
CA TYR A 263 -8.37 8.63 6.39
C TYR A 263 -9.18 9.92 6.23
N ALA A 264 -10.42 9.83 5.76
CA ALA A 264 -11.29 11.00 5.60
C ALA A 264 -11.60 11.68 6.94
N ILE A 265 -11.95 10.90 7.98
CA ILE A 265 -12.21 11.43 9.32
C ILE A 265 -10.96 12.07 9.91
N ARG A 266 -9.82 11.38 9.88
CA ARG A 266 -8.54 11.89 10.37
C ARG A 266 -8.09 13.16 9.65
N ALA A 267 -8.35 13.26 8.34
CA ALA A 267 -8.08 14.44 7.53
C ALA A 267 -9.14 15.56 7.66
N LYS A 268 -10.17 15.37 8.50
CA LYS A 268 -11.30 16.28 8.70
C LYS A 268 -12.06 16.57 7.40
N GLN A 269 -12.11 15.61 6.47
CA GLN A 269 -12.84 15.69 5.21
C GLN A 269 -14.22 15.02 5.35
N TYR A 270 -15.01 15.48 6.32
CA TYR A 270 -16.30 14.88 6.65
C TYR A 270 -17.33 15.02 5.53
N GLU A 271 -17.39 16.20 4.88
CA GLU A 271 -18.32 16.45 3.77
C GLU A 271 -18.07 15.51 2.59
N TRP A 272 -16.79 15.27 2.27
CA TRP A 272 -16.40 14.34 1.21
C TRP A 272 -16.84 12.90 1.52
N LEU A 273 -16.69 12.46 2.78
CA LEU A 273 -17.11 11.11 3.18
C LEU A 273 -18.63 10.96 3.12
N VAL A 274 -19.39 11.98 3.50
CA VAL A 274 -20.86 11.97 3.39
C VAL A 274 -21.28 11.91 1.93
N GLN A 275 -20.67 12.72 1.05
CA GLN A 275 -20.93 12.67 -0.40
C GLN A 275 -20.62 11.30 -1.00
N LEU A 276 -19.47 10.71 -0.63
CA LEU A 276 -19.11 9.34 -1.04
C LEU A 276 -20.16 8.33 -0.63
N TYR A 277 -20.59 8.38 0.64
CA TYR A 277 -21.57 7.45 1.16
C TYR A 277 -22.89 7.56 0.39
N ASP A 278 -23.41 8.78 0.23
CA ASP A 278 -24.70 9.01 -0.42
C ASP A 278 -24.69 8.61 -1.91
N GLU A 279 -23.58 8.83 -2.63
CA GLU A 279 -23.46 8.47 -4.05
C GLU A 279 -23.24 6.96 -4.27
N TRP A 280 -22.45 6.30 -3.42
CA TRP A 280 -22.02 4.92 -3.62
C TRP A 280 -22.88 3.90 -2.89
N GLU A 281 -23.77 4.32 -1.99
CA GLU A 281 -24.67 3.42 -1.27
C GLU A 281 -25.50 2.54 -2.22
N ALA A 282 -26.09 3.14 -3.26
CA ALA A 282 -26.97 2.44 -4.18
C ALA A 282 -26.27 1.34 -5.00
N THR A 283 -24.97 1.49 -5.27
CA THR A 283 -24.19 0.58 -6.12
C THR A 283 -23.36 -0.40 -5.31
N ASN A 284 -22.75 0.06 -4.21
CA ASN A 284 -21.77 -0.68 -3.42
C ASN A 284 -22.29 -1.15 -2.06
N ASN A 285 -23.51 -0.77 -1.66
CA ASN A 285 -24.13 -1.15 -0.38
C ASN A 285 -23.25 -0.80 0.84
N LEU A 286 -22.75 0.43 0.92
CA LEU A 286 -21.81 0.88 1.95
C LEU A 286 -22.38 0.76 3.38
N SER A 287 -23.69 0.89 3.56
CA SER A 287 -24.42 0.67 4.82
C SER A 287 -24.26 -0.73 5.38
N GLN A 288 -23.84 -1.70 4.54
CA GLN A 288 -23.57 -3.08 4.92
C GLN A 288 -22.10 -3.29 5.31
N LEU A 289 -21.29 -2.25 5.38
CA LEU A 289 -19.92 -2.34 5.89
C LEU A 289 -19.85 -1.69 7.27
N PRO A 290 -19.31 -2.39 8.30
CA PRO A 290 -19.21 -1.82 9.64
C PRO A 290 -18.45 -0.50 9.67
N ASN A 291 -17.34 -0.41 8.92
CA ASN A 291 -16.54 0.81 8.88
C ASN A 291 -17.33 2.00 8.35
N MET A 292 -18.00 1.85 7.20
CA MET A 292 -18.78 2.92 6.58
C MET A 292 -20.00 3.31 7.42
N ALA A 293 -20.74 2.34 7.98
CA ALA A 293 -21.92 2.64 8.79
C ALA A 293 -21.57 3.50 10.02
N TYR A 294 -20.49 3.16 10.73
CA TYR A 294 -20.05 3.93 11.90
C TYR A 294 -19.35 5.24 11.52
N SER A 295 -18.47 5.23 10.52
CA SER A 295 -17.73 6.41 10.09
C SER A 295 -18.62 7.47 9.44
N TYR A 296 -19.68 7.06 8.73
CA TYR A 296 -20.69 7.99 8.21
C TYR A 296 -21.43 8.73 9.34
N ALA A 297 -21.83 8.00 10.39
CA ALA A 297 -22.45 8.61 11.57
C ALA A 297 -21.52 9.62 12.26
N LEU A 298 -20.23 9.29 12.40
CA LEU A 298 -19.21 10.21 12.92
C LEU A 298 -19.03 11.45 12.05
N ALA A 299 -19.00 11.30 10.72
CA ALA A 299 -18.89 12.44 9.81
C ALA A 299 -20.08 13.39 9.94
N LEU A 300 -21.31 12.85 10.00
CA LEU A 300 -22.51 13.65 10.23
C LEU A 300 -22.49 14.38 11.58
N PHE A 301 -21.98 13.72 12.63
CA PHE A 301 -21.82 14.32 13.95
C PHE A 301 -20.85 15.51 13.90
N HIS A 302 -19.68 15.35 13.29
CA HIS A 302 -18.71 16.45 13.15
C HIS A 302 -19.20 17.59 12.25
N LEU A 303 -20.10 17.31 11.29
CA LEU A 303 -20.80 18.32 10.49
C LEU A 303 -21.98 18.98 11.21
N LYS A 304 -22.22 18.63 12.49
CA LYS A 304 -23.31 19.14 13.33
C LYS A 304 -24.71 18.82 12.80
N ARG A 305 -24.85 17.74 12.03
CA ARG A 305 -26.14 17.22 11.53
C ARG A 305 -26.71 16.20 12.53
N THR A 306 -27.05 16.65 13.74
CA THR A 306 -27.32 15.80 14.91
C THR A 306 -28.38 14.73 14.68
N ASP A 307 -29.54 15.10 14.12
CA ASP A 307 -30.66 14.16 13.95
C ASP A 307 -30.34 13.04 12.95
N ALA A 308 -29.61 13.40 11.88
CA ALA A 308 -29.13 12.43 10.90
C ALA A 308 -28.03 11.54 11.49
N ALA A 309 -27.12 12.13 12.27
CA ALA A 309 -26.04 11.41 12.96
C ALA A 309 -26.60 10.38 13.97
N ASP A 310 -27.60 10.77 14.76
CA ASP A 310 -28.26 9.87 15.72
C ASP A 310 -28.92 8.69 15.01
N ARG A 311 -29.69 8.93 13.94
CA ARG A 311 -30.31 7.86 13.16
C ARG A 311 -29.26 6.93 12.53
N ALA A 312 -28.19 7.49 11.97
CA ALA A 312 -27.11 6.71 11.36
C ALA A 312 -26.36 5.86 12.40
N LEU A 313 -26.07 6.41 13.58
CA LEU A 313 -25.41 5.68 14.65
C LEU A 313 -26.31 4.58 15.23
N GLN A 314 -27.59 4.84 15.44
CA GLN A 314 -28.55 3.84 15.88
C GLN A 314 -28.68 2.70 14.86
N TYR A 315 -28.71 3.02 13.57
CA TYR A 315 -28.64 2.02 12.50
C TYR A 315 -27.37 1.17 12.62
N ALA A 316 -26.19 1.80 12.76
CA ALA A 316 -24.93 1.09 12.86
C ALA A 316 -24.87 0.16 14.09
N LEU A 317 -25.35 0.61 15.25
CA LEU A 317 -25.43 -0.17 16.49
C LEU A 317 -26.39 -1.36 16.38
N LEU A 318 -27.52 -1.19 15.67
CA LEU A 318 -28.48 -2.27 15.43
C LEU A 318 -27.99 -3.28 14.37
N MET A 319 -27.31 -2.79 13.35
CA MET A 319 -26.80 -3.63 12.26
C MET A 319 -25.51 -4.37 12.68
N PHE A 320 -24.64 -3.74 13.48
CA PHE A 320 -23.32 -4.25 13.85
C PHE A 320 -23.03 -4.14 15.36
N PRO A 321 -23.81 -4.82 16.22
CA PRO A 321 -23.72 -4.66 17.68
C PRO A 321 -22.35 -5.07 18.27
N ALA A 322 -21.62 -5.98 17.60
CA ALA A 322 -20.31 -6.45 18.07
C ALA A 322 -19.24 -5.33 18.13
N VAL A 323 -19.37 -4.27 17.31
CA VAL A 323 -18.40 -3.17 17.27
C VAL A 323 -18.34 -2.43 18.62
N LEU A 324 -19.48 -2.20 19.26
CA LEU A 324 -19.55 -1.40 20.49
C LEU A 324 -18.66 -1.97 21.59
N ARG A 325 -18.82 -3.26 21.90
CA ARG A 325 -18.09 -3.89 23.01
C ARG A 325 -16.60 -3.94 22.72
N MET A 326 -16.21 -4.36 21.52
CA MET A 326 -14.80 -4.42 21.14
C MET A 326 -14.13 -3.05 21.13
N LEU A 327 -14.86 -2.01 20.72
CA LEU A 327 -14.38 -0.64 20.75
C LEU A 327 -14.13 -0.17 22.18
N LEU A 328 -15.06 -0.41 23.10
CA LEU A 328 -14.92 -0.04 24.52
C LEU A 328 -13.77 -0.80 25.20
N ASP A 329 -13.61 -2.09 24.89
CA ASP A 329 -12.52 -2.92 25.41
C ASP A 329 -11.15 -2.42 24.91
N GLU A 330 -11.00 -2.08 23.63
CA GLU A 330 -9.76 -1.48 23.07
C GLU A 330 -9.49 -0.05 23.57
N LEU A 331 -10.53 0.67 23.99
CA LEU A 331 -10.40 1.99 24.62
C LEU A 331 -10.16 1.92 26.14
N SER A 332 -10.26 0.73 26.75
CA SER A 332 -10.23 0.51 28.20
C SER A 332 -11.28 1.32 28.96
N ILE A 333 -12.46 1.53 28.35
CA ILE A 333 -13.59 2.27 28.95
C ILE A 333 -14.57 1.26 29.54
N GLN A 334 -15.01 1.49 30.78
CA GLN A 334 -16.03 0.66 31.40
C GLN A 334 -17.41 0.98 30.80
N PRO A 335 -18.11 0.01 30.20
CA PRO A 335 -19.47 0.21 29.74
C PRO A 335 -20.45 0.39 30.91
N ASP A 336 -21.57 1.04 30.63
CA ASP A 336 -22.71 1.15 31.53
C ASP A 336 -23.17 -0.25 32.01
N PRO A 337 -23.46 -0.44 33.32
CA PRO A 337 -24.09 -1.65 33.85
C PRO A 337 -25.26 -2.18 33.00
N ARG A 338 -26.08 -1.32 32.41
CA ARG A 338 -27.19 -1.73 31.53
C ARG A 338 -26.68 -2.48 30.29
N VAL A 339 -25.61 -2.00 29.67
CA VAL A 339 -24.99 -2.63 28.49
C VAL A 339 -24.35 -3.98 28.86
N ILE A 340 -23.73 -4.08 30.03
CA ILE A 340 -23.12 -5.31 30.53
C ILE A 340 -24.18 -6.39 30.80
N ALA A 341 -25.31 -6.00 31.39
CA ALA A 341 -26.41 -6.92 31.69
C ALA A 341 -27.17 -7.37 30.44
N HIS A 342 -27.18 -6.56 29.38
CA HIS A 342 -28.01 -6.80 28.21
C HIS A 342 -27.36 -7.76 27.19
N SER A 343 -28.07 -8.82 26.82
CA SER A 343 -27.54 -9.89 25.96
C SER A 343 -27.14 -9.45 24.55
N TYR A 344 -27.71 -8.35 24.04
CA TYR A 344 -27.50 -7.85 22.67
C TYR A 344 -26.11 -7.27 22.42
N PHE A 345 -25.51 -6.60 23.42
CA PHE A 345 -24.14 -6.09 23.35
C PHE A 345 -23.17 -6.96 24.16
N GLY A 346 -23.61 -8.16 24.55
CA GLY A 346 -22.80 -9.08 25.33
C GLY A 346 -21.56 -9.57 24.57
N PRO A 347 -20.54 -10.08 25.28
CA PRO A 347 -19.28 -10.53 24.66
C PRO A 347 -19.49 -11.67 23.65
N ALA A 348 -20.48 -12.55 23.88
CA ALA A 348 -20.82 -13.63 22.96
C ALA A 348 -21.36 -13.16 21.60
N THR A 349 -21.68 -11.87 21.43
CA THR A 349 -22.20 -11.32 20.17
C THR A 349 -21.15 -11.37 19.06
N TYR A 350 -19.88 -11.15 19.40
CA TYR A 350 -18.78 -11.29 18.45
C TYR A 350 -18.57 -12.75 18.06
N ASP A 351 -18.54 -13.67 19.03
CA ASP A 351 -18.28 -15.09 18.77
C ASP A 351 -19.40 -15.77 17.95
N LYS A 352 -20.64 -15.31 18.11
CA LYS A 352 -21.80 -15.77 17.31
C LYS A 352 -21.79 -15.24 15.88
N ALA A 353 -21.06 -14.16 15.60
CA ALA A 353 -20.99 -13.59 14.27
C ALA A 353 -20.22 -14.51 13.31
N THR A 354 -20.52 -14.41 12.02
CA THR A 354 -19.77 -15.14 11.00
C THR A 354 -18.33 -14.62 10.92
N VAL A 355 -17.39 -15.48 10.50
CA VAL A 355 -15.97 -15.11 10.43
C VAL A 355 -15.73 -13.89 9.54
N ALA A 356 -16.45 -13.76 8.42
CA ALA A 356 -16.34 -12.59 7.55
C ALA A 356 -16.74 -11.29 8.27
N LEU A 357 -17.80 -11.32 9.08
CA LEU A 357 -18.25 -10.15 9.84
C LEU A 357 -17.31 -9.84 11.01
N GLN A 358 -16.78 -10.87 11.67
CA GLN A 358 -15.74 -10.73 12.69
C GLN A 358 -14.50 -10.02 12.11
N GLN A 359 -14.05 -10.43 10.92
CA GLN A 359 -12.90 -9.79 10.24
C GLN A 359 -13.14 -8.30 9.97
N LEU A 360 -14.30 -7.94 9.44
CA LEU A 360 -14.66 -6.54 9.16
C LEU A 360 -14.76 -5.71 10.44
N THR A 361 -15.38 -6.27 11.48
CA THR A 361 -15.57 -5.62 12.79
C THR A 361 -14.22 -5.37 13.47
N SER A 362 -13.36 -6.39 13.55
CA SER A 362 -12.03 -6.29 14.15
C SER A 362 -11.13 -5.32 13.40
N MET A 363 -11.16 -5.34 12.06
CA MET A 363 -10.39 -4.41 11.25
C MET A 363 -10.80 -2.96 11.50
N TYR A 364 -12.10 -2.67 11.52
CA TYR A 364 -12.58 -1.32 11.81
C TYR A 364 -12.18 -0.85 13.21
N VAL A 365 -12.40 -1.67 14.23
CA VAL A 365 -12.10 -1.31 15.63
C VAL A 365 -10.60 -1.08 15.83
N CYS A 366 -9.74 -1.96 15.32
CA CYS A 366 -8.28 -1.83 15.47
C CYS A 366 -7.77 -0.51 14.90
N ARG A 367 -8.38 -0.04 13.82
CA ARG A 367 -7.98 1.17 13.10
C ARG A 367 -8.59 2.44 13.67
N SER A 368 -9.91 2.44 13.85
CA SER A 368 -10.69 3.65 14.15
C SER A 368 -10.78 3.98 15.63
N LYS A 369 -10.25 3.14 16.54
CA LYS A 369 -10.33 3.38 18.00
C LYS A 369 -9.91 4.79 18.44
N LEU A 370 -8.87 5.35 17.83
CA LEU A 370 -8.37 6.69 18.21
C LEU A 370 -9.37 7.81 17.91
N VAL A 371 -10.22 7.62 16.89
CA VAL A 371 -11.25 8.60 16.50
C VAL A 371 -12.37 8.67 17.54
N TRP A 372 -12.66 7.55 18.21
CA TRP A 372 -13.75 7.46 19.20
C TRP A 372 -13.37 7.95 20.59
N ARG A 373 -12.10 8.30 20.83
CA ARG A 373 -11.61 8.77 22.14
C ARG A 373 -12.01 10.22 22.47
N ASP A 374 -12.67 10.93 21.55
CA ASP A 374 -13.07 12.32 21.75
C ASP A 374 -14.10 12.47 22.89
N ALA A 375 -13.95 13.54 23.67
CA ALA A 375 -14.75 13.81 24.86
C ALA A 375 -16.23 14.08 24.55
N GLU A 376 -16.53 14.60 23.34
CA GLU A 376 -17.90 14.85 22.90
C GLU A 376 -18.55 13.59 22.29
N ILE A 377 -17.76 12.69 21.73
CA ILE A 377 -18.26 11.50 21.02
C ILE A 377 -18.76 10.43 22.00
N LEU A 378 -18.07 10.22 23.13
CA LEU A 378 -18.42 9.16 24.08
C LEU A 378 -19.81 9.39 24.75
N PRO A 379 -20.16 10.59 25.25
CA PRO A 379 -21.50 10.85 25.77
C PRO A 379 -22.59 10.75 24.69
N TRP A 380 -22.26 11.18 23.46
CA TRP A 380 -23.17 11.02 22.32
C TRP A 380 -23.42 9.54 21.98
N LEU A 381 -22.38 8.71 22.04
CA LEU A 381 -22.48 7.27 21.88
C LEU A 381 -23.34 6.64 22.98
N GLU A 382 -23.11 6.98 24.24
CA GLU A 382 -23.87 6.49 25.39
C GLU A 382 -25.38 6.76 25.23
N ARG A 383 -25.75 8.00 24.88
CA ARG A 383 -27.14 8.38 24.62
C ARG A 383 -27.80 7.50 23.55
N ASN A 384 -27.09 7.25 22.44
CA ASN A 384 -27.61 6.45 21.34
C ASN A 384 -27.66 4.95 21.67
N VAL A 385 -26.72 4.44 22.47
CA VAL A 385 -26.74 3.06 22.97
C VAL A 385 -27.98 2.83 23.83
N THR A 386 -28.31 3.75 24.73
CA THR A 386 -29.53 3.68 25.55
C THR A 386 -30.79 3.65 24.69
N ALA A 387 -30.88 4.54 23.69
CA ALA A 387 -32.00 4.55 22.75
C ALA A 387 -32.13 3.26 21.93
N VAL A 388 -31.00 2.64 21.54
CA VAL A 388 -30.99 1.35 20.84
C VAL A 388 -31.45 0.23 21.77
N LEU A 389 -31.00 0.21 23.03
CA LEU A 389 -31.45 -0.75 24.02
C LEU A 389 -32.95 -0.67 24.24
N ASP A 390 -33.52 0.54 24.36
CA ASP A 390 -34.96 0.71 24.50
C ASP A 390 -35.75 0.09 23.33
N ARG A 391 -35.22 0.20 22.10
CA ARG A 391 -35.83 -0.43 20.91
C ARG A 391 -35.68 -1.95 20.89
N VAL A 392 -34.56 -2.47 21.36
CA VAL A 392 -34.33 -3.92 21.46
C VAL A 392 -35.21 -4.53 22.56
N ASP A 393 -35.35 -3.85 23.70
CA ASP A 393 -36.24 -4.24 24.80
C ASP A 393 -37.71 -4.22 24.35
N ALA A 394 -38.08 -3.25 23.50
CA ALA A 394 -39.38 -3.18 22.84
C ALA A 394 -39.62 -4.26 21.77
N LYS A 395 -38.60 -5.09 21.46
CA LYS A 395 -38.64 -6.15 20.43
C LYS A 395 -39.07 -5.66 19.06
N ASP A 396 -38.54 -4.52 18.65
CA ASP A 396 -38.75 -3.93 17.33
C ASP A 396 -38.40 -4.94 16.21
N GLU A 397 -39.28 -5.08 15.21
CA GLU A 397 -39.14 -6.07 14.12
C GLU A 397 -37.83 -5.89 13.33
N ILE A 398 -37.35 -4.64 13.27
CA ILE A 398 -36.11 -4.24 12.60
C ILE A 398 -34.89 -5.00 13.15
N VAL A 399 -34.89 -5.33 14.46
CA VAL A 399 -33.77 -6.06 15.09
C VAL A 399 -33.66 -7.48 14.53
N ALA A 400 -34.81 -8.13 14.31
CA ALA A 400 -34.88 -9.46 13.72
C ALA A 400 -34.46 -9.41 12.24
N GLU A 401 -34.91 -8.39 11.49
CA GLU A 401 -34.53 -8.17 10.09
C GLU A 401 -33.01 -8.02 9.93
N TYR A 402 -32.36 -7.20 10.77
CA TYR A 402 -30.91 -7.01 10.69
C TYR A 402 -30.12 -8.26 11.07
N THR A 403 -30.65 -9.06 12.00
CA THR A 403 -30.07 -10.37 12.33
C THR A 403 -30.13 -11.31 11.12
N ALA A 404 -31.25 -11.35 10.40
CA ALA A 404 -31.37 -12.13 9.17
C ALA A 404 -30.42 -11.62 8.07
N LYS A 405 -30.32 -10.30 7.86
CA LYS A 405 -29.39 -9.70 6.89
C LYS A 405 -27.93 -10.08 7.17
N ARG A 406 -27.50 -10.03 8.43
CA ARG A 406 -26.14 -10.46 8.82
C ARG A 406 -25.89 -11.93 8.46
N ASN A 407 -26.82 -12.80 8.80
CA ASN A 407 -26.70 -14.24 8.57
C ASN A 407 -26.76 -14.61 7.08
N GLN A 408 -27.34 -13.77 6.22
CA GLN A 408 -27.39 -14.07 4.79
C GLN A 408 -26.14 -13.55 4.04
N ARG A 409 -25.63 -12.37 4.42
CA ARG A 409 -24.67 -11.61 3.58
C ARG A 409 -23.20 -11.91 3.88
N TYR A 410 -22.86 -12.23 5.13
CA TYR A 410 -21.45 -12.40 5.55
C TYR A 410 -21.04 -13.87 5.63
N MET A 411 -21.30 -14.66 4.59
CA MET A 411 -20.99 -16.10 4.60
C MET A 411 -19.50 -16.38 4.43
N ASN A 412 -18.88 -15.81 3.39
CA ASN A 412 -17.46 -15.96 3.09
C ASN A 412 -16.87 -14.60 2.75
N PRO A 413 -15.68 -14.25 3.28
CA PRO A 413 -15.03 -13.00 2.93
C PRO A 413 -14.52 -13.05 1.48
N PRO A 414 -14.80 -12.02 0.67
CA PRO A 414 -14.20 -11.86 -0.65
C PRO A 414 -12.67 -11.81 -0.58
N ARG A 415 -12.00 -12.29 -1.65
CA ARG A 415 -10.53 -12.34 -1.73
C ARG A 415 -9.89 -10.95 -1.58
N ALA A 416 -10.54 -9.89 -2.07
CA ALA A 416 -10.07 -8.50 -1.90
C ALA A 416 -9.98 -8.10 -0.41
N ILE A 417 -10.95 -8.51 0.42
CA ILE A 417 -10.93 -8.25 1.86
C ILE A 417 -9.79 -9.03 2.54
N LEU A 418 -9.57 -10.28 2.13
CA LEU A 418 -8.44 -11.07 2.62
C LEU A 418 -7.09 -10.43 2.28
N ARG A 419 -6.92 -9.91 1.05
CA ARG A 419 -5.73 -9.13 0.65
C ARG A 419 -5.54 -7.91 1.54
N HIS A 420 -6.61 -7.17 1.78
CA HIS A 420 -6.59 -6.00 2.64
C HIS A 420 -6.11 -6.35 4.05
N ILE A 421 -6.56 -7.46 4.63
CA ILE A 421 -6.12 -7.92 5.96
C ILE A 421 -4.62 -8.26 5.93
N VAL A 422 -4.17 -9.00 4.91
CA VAL A 422 -2.75 -9.37 4.75
C VAL A 422 -1.85 -8.14 4.66
N LEU A 423 -2.28 -7.12 3.91
CA LEU A 423 -1.53 -5.86 3.75
C LEU A 423 -1.64 -4.94 4.97
N SER A 424 -2.76 -4.96 5.69
CA SER A 424 -3.01 -4.08 6.85
C SER A 424 -2.24 -4.48 8.11
N ASP A 425 -1.50 -5.58 8.08
CA ASP A 425 -0.70 -6.13 9.20
C ASP A 425 -1.47 -6.44 10.49
N PHE A 426 -2.81 -6.40 10.49
CA PHE A 426 -3.65 -6.80 11.63
C PHE A 426 -3.83 -8.32 11.77
N LYS A 427 -2.86 -9.11 11.29
CA LYS A 427 -2.94 -10.58 11.16
C LYS A 427 -3.16 -11.29 12.50
N GLU A 428 -2.68 -10.68 13.60
CA GLU A 428 -2.83 -11.23 14.96
C GLU A 428 -4.21 -10.96 15.57
N LYS A 429 -4.83 -9.83 15.21
CA LYS A 429 -6.13 -9.41 15.77
C LYS A 429 -7.32 -9.84 14.92
N VAL A 430 -7.07 -10.25 13.68
CA VAL A 430 -8.10 -10.59 12.70
C VAL A 430 -8.02 -12.09 12.38
N PRO A 431 -9.14 -12.85 12.45
CA PRO A 431 -9.12 -14.30 12.24
C PRO A 431 -8.85 -14.65 10.78
N LEU A 432 -7.57 -14.82 10.43
CA LEU A 432 -7.10 -15.07 9.05
C LEU A 432 -6.62 -16.52 8.82
N ALA A 433 -6.21 -17.22 9.88
CA ALA A 433 -5.56 -18.53 9.81
C ALA A 433 -6.41 -19.61 9.10
N GLN A 434 -7.73 -19.56 9.22
CA GLN A 434 -8.63 -20.53 8.59
C GLN A 434 -8.65 -20.42 7.06
N PHE A 435 -8.38 -19.23 6.51
CA PHE A 435 -8.38 -18.98 5.08
C PHE A 435 -7.03 -19.29 4.46
N ILE A 436 -5.93 -18.90 5.11
CA ILE A 436 -4.57 -19.18 4.61
C ILE A 436 -4.35 -20.69 4.47
N LYS A 437 -4.90 -21.51 5.38
CA LYS A 437 -4.83 -22.99 5.29
C LYS A 437 -5.44 -23.57 4.01
N LYS A 438 -6.33 -22.84 3.32
CA LYS A 438 -6.98 -23.30 2.09
C LYS A 438 -6.19 -22.92 0.83
N GLU A 439 -5.21 -22.02 0.95
CA GLU A 439 -4.39 -21.59 -0.19
C GLU A 439 -3.30 -22.62 -0.49
N THR A 440 -3.07 -22.89 -1.77
CA THR A 440 -2.05 -23.83 -2.24
C THR A 440 -0.66 -23.19 -2.40
N GLU A 441 -0.62 -21.87 -2.58
CA GLU A 441 0.59 -21.10 -2.82
C GLU A 441 0.95 -20.26 -1.58
N PRO A 442 2.26 -20.02 -1.33
CA PRO A 442 2.67 -19.14 -0.24
C PRO A 442 2.14 -17.72 -0.45
N VAL A 443 1.62 -17.11 0.61
CA VAL A 443 1.13 -15.73 0.56
C VAL A 443 2.32 -14.78 0.63
N LEU A 444 2.66 -14.16 -0.49
CA LEU A 444 3.76 -13.21 -0.61
C LEU A 444 3.26 -11.78 -0.38
N MET A 445 4.07 -10.92 0.25
CA MET A 445 3.64 -9.54 0.57
C MET A 445 3.67 -8.58 -0.62
N TYR A 446 4.44 -8.90 -1.66
CA TYR A 446 4.50 -8.12 -2.90
C TYR A 446 3.38 -8.47 -3.88
N ASP A 447 2.83 -9.68 -3.79
CA ASP A 447 1.64 -10.12 -4.54
C ASP A 447 0.70 -10.96 -3.63
N PRO A 448 -0.01 -10.30 -2.70
CA PRO A 448 -0.85 -11.01 -1.74
C PRO A 448 -2.10 -11.56 -2.42
N LEU A 449 -2.33 -12.88 -2.28
CA LEU A 449 -3.54 -13.58 -2.72
C LEU A 449 -3.98 -13.18 -4.15
N PRO A 450 -3.19 -13.51 -5.20
CA PRO A 450 -3.46 -13.07 -6.57
C PRO A 450 -4.87 -13.47 -7.04
N PRO A 451 -5.53 -12.70 -7.91
CA PRO A 451 -6.85 -13.05 -8.47
C PRO A 451 -6.87 -14.45 -9.10
N LEU A 452 -8.00 -15.15 -9.03
CA LEU A 452 -8.13 -16.49 -9.61
C LEU A 452 -8.06 -16.46 -11.15
N ASP A 453 -8.44 -15.33 -11.74
CA ASP A 453 -8.42 -15.02 -13.16
C ASP A 453 -7.19 -14.18 -13.57
N SER A 454 -6.07 -14.42 -12.89
CA SER A 454 -4.77 -13.78 -13.12
C SER A 454 -4.31 -13.92 -14.57
N ILE A 455 -3.81 -12.81 -15.14
CA ILE A 455 -3.15 -12.77 -16.44
C ILE A 455 -1.66 -12.62 -16.17
N ASN A 456 -0.90 -13.68 -16.44
CA ASN A 456 0.55 -13.71 -16.24
C ASN A 456 1.25 -13.89 -17.60
N ILE A 457 2.12 -12.96 -17.96
CA ILE A 457 2.94 -13.04 -19.17
C ILE A 457 4.34 -13.63 -18.90
N TYR A 458 4.71 -13.81 -17.63
CA TYR A 458 5.97 -14.41 -17.23
C TYR A 458 5.89 -15.93 -17.29
N THR A 459 6.89 -16.51 -17.95
CA THR A 459 7.08 -17.95 -17.95
C THR A 459 8.05 -18.29 -16.82
N ARG A 460 7.56 -18.98 -15.78
CA ARG A 460 8.44 -19.47 -14.72
C ARG A 460 9.42 -20.50 -15.34
N PRO A 461 10.75 -20.36 -15.16
CA PRO A 461 11.69 -21.41 -15.52
C PRO A 461 11.34 -22.67 -14.72
N ALA A 462 11.17 -23.82 -15.39
CA ALA A 462 10.81 -25.05 -14.71
C ALA A 462 11.90 -25.45 -13.71
N ILE A 463 11.55 -25.48 -12.42
CA ILE A 463 12.41 -26.01 -11.36
C ILE A 463 12.62 -27.50 -11.65
N SER A 464 13.88 -27.95 -11.68
CA SER A 464 14.19 -29.36 -11.94
C SER A 464 13.50 -30.26 -10.89
N PRO A 465 13.01 -31.46 -11.28
CA PRO A 465 12.31 -32.37 -10.35
C PRO A 465 13.17 -32.75 -9.13
N THR A 466 14.49 -32.75 -9.30
CA THR A 466 15.49 -32.94 -8.22
C THR A 466 15.42 -31.82 -7.18
N THR A 467 15.38 -30.57 -7.60
CA THR A 467 15.27 -29.40 -6.71
C THR A 467 13.91 -29.37 -6.00
N ARG A 468 12.84 -29.75 -6.70
CA ARG A 468 11.47 -29.80 -6.13
C ARG A 468 11.34 -30.86 -5.04
N THR A 469 12.06 -31.98 -5.17
CA THR A 469 12.11 -33.05 -4.17
C THR A 469 12.92 -32.63 -2.93
N MET A 470 13.95 -31.80 -3.11
CA MET A 470 14.74 -31.24 -2.00
C MET A 470 13.98 -30.15 -1.22
N ILE A 471 13.22 -29.28 -1.89
CA ILE A 471 12.41 -28.25 -1.23
C ILE A 471 11.28 -28.86 -0.38
N ASN A 472 10.74 -30.01 -0.81
CA ASN A 472 9.70 -30.75 -0.09
C ASN A 472 10.27 -31.73 0.95
N ALA A 473 11.58 -31.79 1.15
CA ALA A 473 12.19 -32.67 2.13
C ALA A 473 11.92 -32.16 3.55
N SER A 474 11.64 -33.09 4.48
CA SER A 474 11.49 -32.77 5.92
C SER A 474 12.70 -31.95 6.42
N PRO A 475 12.52 -30.99 7.35
CA PRO A 475 13.62 -30.17 7.89
C PRO A 475 14.80 -31.00 8.40
N PHE A 476 14.50 -32.19 8.92
CA PHE A 476 15.48 -33.17 9.37
C PHE A 476 16.28 -33.77 8.19
N SER A 477 15.63 -34.02 7.06
CA SER A 477 16.30 -34.50 5.85
C SER A 477 17.21 -33.43 5.24
N MET A 478 16.80 -32.16 5.26
CA MET A 478 17.64 -31.05 4.80
C MET A 478 18.89 -30.89 5.66
N PHE A 479 18.79 -31.12 6.97
CA PHE A 479 19.95 -31.14 7.87
C PHE A 479 20.96 -32.23 7.49
N PHE A 480 20.55 -33.48 7.28
CA PHE A 480 21.49 -34.53 6.83
C PHE A 480 22.03 -34.30 5.43
N GLN A 481 21.25 -33.71 4.54
CA GLN A 481 21.71 -33.34 3.20
C GLN A 481 22.81 -32.27 3.28
N SER A 482 22.69 -31.32 4.21
CA SER A 482 23.67 -30.24 4.42
C SER A 482 25.03 -30.72 4.94
N LEU A 483 25.08 -31.92 5.53
CA LEU A 483 26.31 -32.54 6.00
C LEU A 483 27.11 -33.23 4.88
N LEU A 484 26.55 -33.32 3.67
CA LEU A 484 27.26 -33.89 2.52
C LEU A 484 28.14 -32.83 1.86
N PRO A 485 29.42 -33.14 1.53
CA PRO A 485 30.34 -32.21 0.89
C PRO A 485 29.88 -31.66 -0.48
N SER A 486 28.87 -32.29 -1.09
CA SER A 486 28.28 -31.91 -2.38
C SER A 486 27.02 -31.04 -2.24
N PHE A 487 26.65 -30.61 -1.04
CA PHE A 487 25.48 -29.77 -0.83
C PHE A 487 25.74 -28.35 -1.35
N SER A 488 25.18 -28.05 -2.52
CA SER A 488 25.11 -26.69 -3.07
C SER A 488 23.67 -26.41 -3.45
N LEU A 489 23.03 -25.43 -2.80
CA LEU A 489 21.66 -25.01 -3.13
C LEU A 489 21.60 -24.18 -4.42
N GLN A 490 22.75 -23.95 -5.07
CA GLN A 490 22.89 -22.93 -6.10
C GLN A 490 23.96 -23.30 -7.14
N GLN A 491 23.53 -23.88 -8.26
CA GLN A 491 24.22 -23.69 -9.54
C GLN A 491 23.21 -23.72 -10.69
N PRO A 492 22.84 -22.57 -11.26
CA PRO A 492 22.27 -22.51 -12.59
C PRO A 492 23.44 -22.47 -13.60
N GLY A 493 23.64 -23.57 -14.34
CA GLY A 493 24.41 -23.59 -15.58
C GLY A 493 25.94 -23.57 -15.47
N GLY A 494 26.55 -24.75 -15.45
CA GLY A 494 27.97 -24.95 -15.70
C GLY A 494 28.21 -26.38 -16.20
N ALA A 495 28.49 -26.53 -17.48
CA ALA A 495 28.80 -27.81 -18.10
C ALA A 495 30.22 -28.28 -17.70
N GLY A 496 30.35 -29.57 -17.39
CA GLY A 496 31.61 -30.29 -17.44
C GLY A 496 32.21 -30.68 -16.09
N VAL A 497 32.54 -31.98 -15.98
CA VAL A 497 33.36 -32.64 -14.95
C VAL A 497 32.55 -33.21 -13.76
N GLY A 498 32.22 -34.51 -13.86
CA GLY A 498 31.57 -35.27 -12.79
C GLY A 498 31.05 -36.66 -13.20
N GLN A 499 31.06 -37.00 -14.49
CA GLN A 499 30.87 -38.37 -14.96
C GLN A 499 32.10 -39.22 -14.65
N GLN A 500 32.28 -39.66 -13.40
CA GLN A 500 33.15 -40.82 -13.11
C GLN A 500 32.93 -41.50 -11.76
N LEU A 501 31.99 -41.05 -10.91
CA LEU A 501 31.75 -41.68 -9.60
C LEU A 501 30.42 -42.43 -9.49
N GLN A 502 29.58 -42.44 -10.53
CA GLN A 502 28.25 -43.05 -10.47
C GLN A 502 28.18 -44.51 -10.96
N GLN A 503 29.32 -45.12 -11.26
CA GLN A 503 29.39 -46.51 -11.75
C GLN A 503 29.87 -47.53 -10.70
N ARG A 504 30.14 -47.12 -9.46
CA ARG A 504 30.70 -48.04 -8.43
C ARG A 504 29.76 -48.44 -7.29
N ASN A 505 28.55 -47.88 -7.19
CA ASN A 505 27.61 -48.20 -6.10
C ASN A 505 26.31 -48.88 -6.58
N ARG A 506 26.35 -49.59 -7.72
CA ARG A 506 25.18 -50.31 -8.25
C ARG A 506 25.12 -51.79 -7.86
N GLU A 507 25.92 -52.23 -6.90
CA GLU A 507 25.97 -53.62 -6.45
C GLU A 507 25.92 -53.70 -4.91
N ALA A 508 24.71 -53.60 -4.34
CA ALA A 508 24.32 -54.28 -3.10
C ALA A 508 22.85 -54.01 -2.74
N GLY A 509 22.00 -55.04 -2.83
CA GLY A 509 21.01 -55.35 -1.79
C GLY A 509 19.56 -54.84 -1.96
N GLU A 510 18.64 -55.80 -2.05
CA GLU A 510 17.18 -55.70 -2.19
C GLU A 510 16.41 -55.56 -0.85
N GLY A 511 15.31 -54.76 -0.87
CA GLY A 511 14.00 -54.99 -0.19
C GLY A 511 13.83 -54.79 1.34
N PRO A 512 12.57 -54.72 1.87
CA PRO A 512 11.30 -54.30 1.28
C PRO A 512 10.59 -53.13 2.04
N ALA A 513 9.65 -52.51 1.33
CA ALA A 513 8.73 -51.50 1.82
C ALA A 513 7.66 -52.06 2.78
N ASN A 514 7.04 -51.14 3.54
CA ASN A 514 5.83 -51.29 4.39
C ASN A 514 6.03 -51.71 5.84
N ALA A 515 6.43 -50.73 6.68
CA ALA A 515 6.09 -50.72 8.11
C ALA A 515 6.00 -49.30 8.74
N ALA A 516 5.92 -48.23 7.92
CA ALA A 516 5.97 -46.84 8.41
C ALA A 516 4.72 -46.00 8.10
N VAL A 517 3.60 -46.65 7.76
CA VAL A 517 2.33 -45.96 7.46
C VAL A 517 1.42 -45.83 8.70
N ALA A 518 1.78 -46.44 9.84
CA ALA A 518 0.94 -46.44 11.04
C ALA A 518 1.35 -45.43 12.14
N ALA A 519 2.46 -44.69 12.00
CA ALA A 519 2.98 -43.80 13.06
C ALA A 519 2.81 -42.29 12.78
N ALA A 520 2.36 -41.89 11.60
CA ALA A 520 2.26 -40.47 11.22
C ALA A 520 0.89 -39.82 11.53
N ALA A 521 -0.08 -40.56 12.08
CA ALA A 521 -1.42 -40.04 12.35
C ALA A 521 -1.64 -39.52 13.79
N ALA A 522 -0.63 -39.55 14.67
CA ALA A 522 -0.76 -39.18 16.08
C ALA A 522 -0.07 -37.88 16.50
N ALA A 523 0.51 -37.09 15.58
CA ALA A 523 1.30 -35.89 15.89
C ALA A 523 0.62 -34.54 15.55
N VAL A 524 -0.72 -34.52 15.39
CA VAL A 524 -1.48 -33.27 15.12
C VAL A 524 -2.49 -32.94 16.24
N ALA A 525 -2.41 -33.60 17.40
CA ALA A 525 -3.20 -33.26 18.57
C ALA A 525 -2.29 -33.01 19.78
N GLY A 526 -2.09 -31.74 20.16
CA GLY A 526 -1.33 -31.41 21.36
C GLY A 526 -0.90 -29.95 21.51
N ALA A 527 -1.83 -28.99 21.41
CA ALA A 527 -1.64 -27.69 22.05
C ALA A 527 -2.00 -27.85 23.54
N GLY A 528 -0.99 -28.11 24.38
CA GLY A 528 -1.19 -28.35 25.80
C GLY A 528 0.08 -28.75 26.55
N ALA A 529 1.18 -28.02 26.37
CA ALA A 529 2.35 -28.05 27.26
C ALA A 529 3.30 -26.88 26.95
N ALA A 530 2.86 -25.64 27.19
CA ALA A 530 3.76 -24.50 27.26
C ALA A 530 4.26 -24.36 28.71
N ALA A 531 5.35 -25.04 29.05
CA ALA A 531 6.22 -24.75 30.20
C ALA A 531 7.37 -25.78 30.25
N ALA A 532 8.43 -25.59 29.46
CA ALA A 532 9.81 -26.12 29.67
C ALA A 532 10.60 -26.27 28.34
N ALA A 533 10.75 -25.17 27.59
CA ALA A 533 11.77 -25.08 26.53
C ALA A 533 12.25 -23.63 26.41
N GLY A 534 12.69 -23.07 27.54
CA GLY A 534 13.26 -21.72 27.63
C GLY A 534 14.78 -21.79 27.50
N ASP A 535 15.28 -21.48 26.30
CA ASP A 535 16.51 -20.69 26.05
C ASP A 535 16.88 -20.75 24.56
N GLY A 536 16.77 -21.93 23.93
CA GLY A 536 17.23 -22.15 22.55
C GLY A 536 16.39 -21.47 21.46
N ALA A 537 15.07 -21.40 21.63
CA ALA A 537 14.18 -20.73 20.68
C ALA A 537 14.31 -19.19 20.72
N ILE A 538 14.59 -18.65 21.92
CA ILE A 538 14.81 -17.22 22.13
C ILE A 538 16.19 -16.82 21.59
N ALA A 539 17.22 -17.66 21.82
CA ALA A 539 18.55 -17.45 21.27
C ALA A 539 18.58 -17.54 19.72
N GLY A 540 17.82 -18.46 19.13
CA GLY A 540 17.67 -18.54 17.67
C GLY A 540 16.98 -17.32 17.07
N LEU A 541 15.93 -16.82 17.73
CA LEU A 541 15.26 -15.58 17.33
C LEU A 541 16.19 -14.37 17.49
N GLN A 542 16.95 -14.30 18.58
CA GLN A 542 17.91 -13.23 18.85
C GLN A 542 19.11 -13.24 17.89
N ALA A 543 19.63 -14.42 17.55
CA ALA A 543 20.68 -14.55 16.55
C ALA A 543 20.18 -14.15 15.15
N TYR A 544 18.94 -14.51 14.82
CA TYR A 544 18.29 -14.07 13.59
C TYR A 544 18.05 -12.55 13.57
N THR A 545 17.53 -11.95 14.64
CA THR A 545 17.35 -10.48 14.73
C THR A 545 18.68 -9.75 14.70
N ASN A 546 19.73 -10.28 15.33
CA ASN A 546 21.07 -9.67 15.31
C ASN A 546 21.72 -9.78 13.93
N SER A 547 21.54 -10.92 13.25
CA SER A 547 21.97 -11.08 11.86
C SER A 547 21.20 -10.12 10.95
N LEU A 548 19.88 -9.99 11.13
CA LEU A 548 19.05 -9.04 10.39
C LEU A 548 19.46 -7.59 10.67
N ASN A 549 19.76 -7.22 11.91
CA ASN A 549 20.21 -5.87 12.25
C ASN A 549 21.59 -5.57 11.64
N SER A 550 22.53 -6.52 11.71
CA SER A 550 23.83 -6.38 11.05
C SER A 550 23.69 -6.27 9.53
N ILE A 551 22.71 -6.95 8.93
CA ILE A 551 22.40 -6.85 7.51
C ILE A 551 21.79 -5.50 7.20
N VAL A 552 20.80 -5.03 7.97
CA VAL A 552 20.17 -3.72 7.80
C VAL A 552 21.20 -2.58 7.97
N ASP A 553 22.15 -2.71 8.90
CA ASP A 553 23.24 -1.76 9.07
C ASP A 553 24.23 -1.81 7.89
N ALA A 554 24.62 -3.00 7.42
CA ALA A 554 25.42 -3.14 6.19
C ALA A 554 24.69 -2.58 4.96
N MET A 555 23.36 -2.63 4.95
CA MET A 555 22.52 -2.06 3.90
C MET A 555 22.34 -0.55 4.03
N ARG A 556 22.35 -0.02 5.26
CA ARG A 556 22.39 1.42 5.52
C ARG A 556 23.70 2.01 5.01
N ASP A 557 24.80 1.30 5.28
CA ASP A 557 26.12 1.63 4.76
C ASP A 557 26.14 1.50 3.23
N PHE A 558 25.62 0.42 2.66
CA PHE A 558 25.53 0.25 1.20
C PHE A 558 24.65 1.30 0.50
N LEU A 559 23.45 1.60 1.01
CA LEU A 559 22.59 2.66 0.47
C LEU A 559 23.21 4.05 0.65
N SER A 560 24.15 4.19 1.58
CA SER A 560 25.01 5.38 1.71
C SER A 560 26.21 5.34 0.75
N ASP A 561 26.69 4.15 0.35
CA ASP A 561 27.86 3.86 -0.49
C ASP A 561 27.57 3.52 -1.97
N ILE A 562 26.30 3.45 -2.41
CA ILE A 562 25.89 3.53 -3.84
C ILE A 562 26.41 4.84 -4.52
N ARG A 563 27.07 5.71 -3.74
CA ARG A 563 27.73 6.95 -4.14
C ARG A 563 28.78 6.84 -5.24
N VAL A 564 29.40 5.69 -5.52
CA VAL A 564 30.54 5.67 -6.47
C VAL A 564 30.60 4.38 -7.28
N LEU A 565 29.93 4.36 -8.42
CA LEU A 565 30.47 3.69 -9.60
C LEU A 565 30.62 4.75 -10.69
N GLU A 566 31.58 5.66 -10.47
CA GLU A 566 32.17 6.41 -11.57
C GLU A 566 32.71 5.40 -12.57
N ARG A 567 32.10 5.37 -13.77
CA ARG A 567 32.76 4.78 -14.93
C ARG A 567 34.05 5.59 -15.14
N PRO A 568 35.21 4.95 -15.32
CA PRO A 568 36.40 5.65 -15.79
C PRO A 568 36.05 6.33 -17.11
N ASN A 569 36.17 7.66 -17.15
CA ASN A 569 36.12 8.42 -18.38
C ASN A 569 37.42 8.13 -19.13
N ASP A 570 37.39 7.20 -20.08
CA ASP A 570 38.43 7.09 -21.11
C ASP A 570 38.21 8.23 -22.11
N ALA A 571 38.70 9.43 -21.79
CA ALA A 571 38.97 10.51 -22.74
C ALA A 571 39.57 11.70 -22.00
N ASP A 572 40.90 11.68 -21.83
CA ASP A 572 41.74 12.87 -21.83
C ASP A 572 43.05 12.42 -22.51
N VAL A 573 43.02 12.42 -23.84
CA VAL A 573 44.23 12.49 -24.65
C VAL A 573 44.50 13.98 -24.80
N ASP A 574 45.58 14.43 -24.19
CA ASP A 574 46.10 15.79 -24.29
C ASP A 574 46.45 16.09 -25.75
N ASP A 575 45.64 16.90 -26.43
CA ASP A 575 46.04 17.60 -27.66
C ASP A 575 46.42 19.04 -27.29
N ASP A 576 47.74 19.23 -27.21
CA ASP A 576 48.49 20.48 -27.03
C ASP A 576 48.38 21.31 -28.32
N ASP A 577 47.52 22.33 -28.32
CA ASP A 577 47.32 23.22 -29.48
C ASP A 577 48.26 24.44 -29.36
N GLY A 578 49.51 24.23 -29.79
CA GLY A 578 50.51 25.28 -30.01
C GLY A 578 50.33 25.91 -31.38
N SER A 579 49.74 27.11 -31.43
CA SER A 579 49.63 27.93 -32.62
C SER A 579 50.98 28.54 -33.01
N GLU A 580 51.60 28.05 -34.08
CA GLU A 580 52.62 28.79 -34.85
C GLU A 580 52.21 28.88 -36.32
N ASP A 581 52.26 30.11 -36.80
CA ASP A 581 51.98 30.56 -38.16
C ASP A 581 52.87 29.86 -39.18
N GLU A 582 52.31 29.43 -40.31
CA GLU A 582 53.03 29.45 -41.60
C GLU A 582 52.03 29.51 -42.77
N ASP A 583 52.09 30.65 -43.45
CA ASP A 583 51.47 30.94 -44.73
C ASP A 583 52.04 30.03 -45.84
N GLU A 584 51.21 29.31 -46.60
CA GLU A 584 51.49 29.06 -48.02
C GLU A 584 50.26 28.63 -48.86
N GLN A 585 49.84 29.56 -49.73
CA GLN A 585 49.39 29.40 -51.11
C GLN A 585 48.27 28.42 -51.51
N ASN A 586 47.10 29.03 -51.75
CA ASN A 586 46.17 28.84 -52.88
C ASN A 586 46.64 27.93 -54.04
N ASN A 587 45.82 26.97 -54.46
CA ASN A 587 45.22 26.97 -55.80
C ASN A 587 44.17 25.85 -56.06
N TYR A 588 42.91 26.21 -56.30
CA TYR A 588 42.23 26.16 -57.60
C TYR A 588 40.69 26.06 -57.44
N LEU A 589 40.01 27.08 -57.99
CA LEU A 589 38.58 27.12 -58.22
C LEU A 589 38.13 26.05 -59.23
N THR A 590 37.01 25.40 -58.94
CA THR A 590 35.82 25.38 -59.81
C THR A 590 34.56 25.36 -58.96
#